data_AF-A0A4Q1FL86-F1
#
_entry.id   AF-A0A4Q1FL86-F1
#
_cell.length_a   1.000
_cell.length_b   1.000
_cell.length_c   1.000
_cell.angle_alpha   90.00
_cell.angle_beta   90.00
_cell.angle_gamma   90.00
#
_symmetry.space_group_name_H-M   'P 1'
#
loop_
_entity.id
_entity.type
_entity.pdbx_description
1 polymer ?
#
loop_
_entity_poly.entity_id
_entity_poly.type
_entity_poly.pdbx_seq_one_letter_code
_entity_poly.pdbx_strand_id
1 'polypeptide(L)'
;MSLHHNNSIEKILENQIMAGYAIKEKGLDMISDYKYQKEDYDAINSLSIDILKKNGFKSVSNEEFQNKLKTIFNVRAEKNNLIFLIEYPCTQDKTVYQIDGNYVVSNNNPIFIDTKNNFLLEPLFIPQLIDYKSQYPAVHQKEKEIPKEKLVDGANVDIIKWADVKDLNEIQFTNNQRLIHRNKYLFNDVKASLTWLKFNDKLFLESLVKTFGYTKDKSLLTFVLRNSYKNIDELQKVLWNERCNEDIIFNKEVFDVISEAQEQDQIDYLRAVSDYLVKETGNNNSPLDKKSSIKAEILGKIAYYSTKIGEKHNMYYDFFSILGSREGGAQYEEEFKKANYYGISDFKNVWEETRTGGVSGPGME
;
A
#
# COMPACT_ATOMS: atom_id res chain seq x y z
N MET A 1 -6.65 6.45 -32.12
CA MET A 1 -6.40 7.83 -31.67
C MET A 1 -6.64 8.79 -32.83
N SER A 2 -7.25 9.96 -32.60
CA SER A 2 -7.40 10.99 -33.65
C SER A 2 -6.07 11.71 -33.90
N LEU A 3 -5.87 12.24 -35.11
CA LEU A 3 -4.63 12.93 -35.53
C LEU A 3 -4.22 14.10 -34.60
N HIS A 4 -5.19 14.83 -34.04
CA HIS A 4 -4.92 15.93 -33.10
C HIS A 4 -4.35 15.46 -31.75
N HIS A 5 -4.75 14.27 -31.31
CA HIS A 5 -4.28 13.71 -30.03
C HIS A 5 -2.83 13.26 -30.11
N ASN A 6 -2.41 12.74 -31.26
CA ASN A 6 -1.05 12.26 -31.48
C ASN A 6 -0.01 13.40 -31.52
N ASN A 7 -0.38 14.55 -32.12
CA ASN A 7 0.49 15.73 -32.19
C ASN A 7 0.76 16.36 -30.81
N SER A 8 -0.15 16.19 -29.84
CA SER A 8 0.05 16.69 -28.47
C SER A 8 1.06 15.82 -27.70
N ILE A 9 0.93 14.49 -27.80
CA ILE A 9 1.84 13.53 -27.15
C ILE A 9 3.26 13.67 -27.69
N GLU A 10 3.41 13.81 -29.01
CA GLU A 10 4.74 13.99 -29.64
C GLU A 10 5.47 15.22 -29.10
N LYS A 11 4.77 16.35 -28.94
CA LYS A 11 5.36 17.58 -28.40
C LYS A 11 5.82 17.42 -26.95
N ILE A 12 5.01 16.76 -26.12
CA ILE A 12 5.34 16.50 -24.71
C ILE A 12 6.53 15.55 -24.62
N LEU A 13 6.51 14.48 -25.41
CA LEU A 13 7.62 13.54 -25.54
C LEU A 13 8.90 14.28 -25.98
N GLU A 14 8.83 15.15 -26.98
CA GLU A 14 9.98 15.94 -27.42
C GLU A 14 10.55 16.78 -26.28
N ASN A 15 9.72 17.46 -25.49
CA ASN A 15 10.20 18.21 -24.33
C ASN A 15 10.91 17.31 -23.30
N GLN A 16 10.34 16.14 -22.99
CA GLN A 16 10.96 15.16 -22.09
C GLN A 16 12.29 14.62 -22.62
N ILE A 17 12.37 14.34 -23.93
CA ILE A 17 13.57 13.84 -24.59
C ILE A 17 14.66 14.90 -24.62
N MET A 18 14.32 16.14 -24.97
CA MET A 18 15.28 17.25 -25.05
C MET A 18 15.87 17.65 -23.70
N ALA A 19 15.15 17.42 -22.60
CA ALA A 19 15.69 17.61 -21.26
C ALA A 19 16.65 16.48 -20.82
N GLY A 20 16.58 15.33 -21.47
CA GLY A 20 17.30 14.11 -21.07
C GLY A 20 16.59 13.33 -19.98
N TYR A 21 17.12 12.14 -19.67
CA TYR A 21 16.67 11.30 -18.57
C TYR A 21 17.05 11.90 -17.21
N ALA A 22 18.31 12.34 -17.11
CA ALA A 22 18.86 12.95 -15.92
C ALA A 22 20.10 13.77 -16.27
N ILE A 23 20.47 14.67 -15.36
CA ILE A 23 21.78 15.30 -15.32
C ILE A 23 22.63 14.69 -14.21
N LYS A 24 23.95 14.72 -14.39
CA LYS A 24 24.89 14.22 -13.41
C LYS A 24 26.06 15.19 -13.25
N GLU A 25 26.20 15.76 -12.07
CA GLU A 25 27.42 16.47 -11.69
C GLU A 25 28.45 15.47 -11.15
N LYS A 26 29.73 15.76 -11.35
CA LYS A 26 30.82 14.88 -10.91
C LYS A 26 30.81 14.72 -9.39
N GLY A 27 30.63 13.47 -8.95
CA GLY A 27 30.61 13.13 -7.52
C GLY A 27 29.24 13.29 -6.85
N LEU A 28 28.20 13.66 -7.61
CA LEU A 28 26.82 13.73 -7.14
C LEU A 28 25.95 12.65 -7.80
N ASP A 29 24.77 12.45 -7.20
CA ASP A 29 23.74 11.57 -7.73
C ASP A 29 23.10 12.16 -8.99
N MET A 30 22.49 11.27 -9.79
CA MET A 30 21.74 11.67 -10.98
C MET A 30 20.40 12.31 -10.56
N ILE A 31 20.07 13.45 -11.15
CA ILE A 31 18.78 14.14 -10.91
C ILE A 31 18.08 14.42 -12.23
N SER A 32 16.75 14.32 -12.27
CA SER A 32 15.99 14.79 -13.44
C SER A 32 15.98 16.31 -13.45
N ASP A 33 16.37 16.91 -14.57
CA ASP A 33 16.23 18.36 -14.81
C ASP A 33 14.86 18.73 -15.44
N TYR A 34 14.09 17.72 -15.84
CA TYR A 34 12.76 17.93 -16.41
C TYR A 34 11.71 18.10 -15.30
N LYS A 35 10.94 19.18 -15.38
CA LYS A 35 9.83 19.47 -14.46
C LYS A 35 8.53 18.90 -15.00
N TYR A 36 8.05 17.83 -14.38
CA TYR A 36 6.78 17.17 -14.74
C TYR A 36 5.58 18.12 -14.56
N GLN A 37 4.75 18.24 -15.59
CA GLN A 37 3.57 19.11 -15.65
C GLN A 37 2.26 18.34 -15.77
N LYS A 38 1.14 19.07 -15.75
CA LYS A 38 -0.19 18.48 -15.92
C LYS A 38 -0.35 17.82 -17.29
N GLU A 39 0.24 18.40 -18.33
CA GLU A 39 0.23 17.89 -19.70
C GLU A 39 0.93 16.53 -19.80
N ASP A 40 2.03 16.33 -19.07
CA ASP A 40 2.72 15.03 -18.98
C ASP A 40 1.78 13.96 -18.41
N TYR A 41 1.07 14.27 -17.33
CA TYR A 41 0.05 13.38 -16.77
C TYR A 41 -1.06 13.09 -17.78
N ASP A 42 -1.57 14.09 -18.49
CA ASP A 42 -2.65 13.88 -19.45
C ASP A 42 -2.19 13.00 -20.64
N ALA A 43 -0.94 13.13 -21.08
CA ALA A 43 -0.35 12.25 -22.09
C ALA A 43 -0.23 10.81 -21.58
N ILE A 44 0.30 10.60 -20.38
CA ILE A 44 0.47 9.28 -19.76
C ILE A 44 -0.87 8.63 -19.48
N ASN A 45 -1.84 9.40 -19.00
CA ASN A 45 -3.19 8.96 -18.78
C ASN A 45 -3.78 8.39 -20.07
N SER A 46 -3.68 9.14 -21.17
CA SER A 46 -4.19 8.66 -22.45
C SER A 46 -3.45 7.43 -22.97
N LEU A 47 -2.11 7.38 -22.87
CA LEU A 47 -1.34 6.21 -23.30
C LEU A 47 -1.70 4.99 -22.46
N SER A 48 -1.88 5.17 -21.15
CA SER A 48 -2.27 4.11 -20.21
C SER A 48 -3.64 3.53 -20.55
N ILE A 49 -4.63 4.36 -20.90
CA ILE A 49 -5.95 3.91 -21.36
C ILE A 49 -5.81 2.99 -22.58
N ASP A 50 -5.00 3.39 -23.56
CA ASP A 50 -4.79 2.61 -24.78
C ASP A 50 -4.08 1.28 -24.49
N ILE A 51 -3.06 1.28 -23.64
CA ILE A 51 -2.36 0.07 -23.18
C ILE A 51 -3.32 -0.88 -22.47
N LEU A 52 -4.12 -0.38 -21.53
CA LEU A 52 -5.09 -1.17 -20.79
C LEU A 52 -6.13 -1.81 -21.72
N LYS A 53 -6.73 -1.02 -22.63
CA LYS A 53 -7.70 -1.51 -23.62
C LYS A 53 -7.11 -2.60 -24.52
N LYS A 54 -5.92 -2.36 -25.07
CA LYS A 54 -5.22 -3.35 -25.92
C LYS A 54 -4.93 -4.66 -25.18
N ASN A 55 -4.74 -4.59 -23.86
CA ASN A 55 -4.49 -5.74 -23.02
C ASN A 55 -5.76 -6.31 -22.38
N GLY A 56 -6.95 -5.96 -22.86
CA GLY A 56 -8.21 -6.58 -22.44
C GLY A 56 -8.71 -6.15 -21.06
N PHE A 57 -8.25 -5.02 -20.53
CA PHE A 57 -8.91 -4.35 -19.41
C PHE A 57 -10.31 -3.87 -19.84
N LYS A 58 -11.31 -4.13 -19.00
CA LYS A 58 -12.68 -3.66 -19.20
C LYS A 58 -12.95 -2.54 -18.22
N SER A 59 -13.30 -1.35 -18.71
CA SER A 59 -13.71 -0.26 -17.83
C SER A 59 -15.00 -0.67 -17.10
N VAL A 60 -15.04 -0.42 -15.79
CA VAL A 60 -16.22 -0.63 -14.95
C VAL A 60 -17.11 0.62 -14.96
N SER A 61 -18.37 0.46 -14.57
CA SER A 61 -19.26 1.61 -14.41
C SER A 61 -18.75 2.57 -13.32
N ASN A 62 -19.13 3.84 -13.38
CA ASN A 62 -18.75 4.82 -12.35
C ASN A 62 -19.22 4.38 -10.95
N GLU A 63 -20.43 3.83 -10.86
CA GLU A 63 -20.97 3.33 -9.59
C GLU A 63 -20.15 2.18 -9.03
N GLU A 64 -19.85 1.18 -9.87
CA GLU A 64 -19.00 0.05 -9.48
C GLU A 64 -17.60 0.52 -9.09
N PHE A 65 -17.02 1.47 -9.83
CA PHE A 65 -15.73 2.06 -9.52
C PHE A 65 -15.73 2.73 -8.14
N GLN A 66 -16.74 3.57 -7.85
CA GLN A 66 -16.87 4.22 -6.53
C GLN A 66 -17.02 3.19 -5.40
N ASN A 67 -17.76 2.11 -5.63
CA ASN A 67 -17.91 1.03 -4.65
C ASN A 67 -16.59 0.29 -4.41
N LYS A 68 -15.81 0.05 -5.47
CA LYS A 68 -14.46 -0.52 -5.36
C LYS A 68 -13.51 0.43 -4.65
N LEU A 69 -13.52 1.74 -4.95
CA LEU A 69 -12.69 2.72 -4.24
C LEU A 69 -13.00 2.79 -2.74
N LYS A 70 -14.29 2.81 -2.38
CA LYS A 70 -14.70 2.77 -0.97
C LYS A 70 -14.25 1.48 -0.28
N THR A 71 -14.27 0.37 -0.99
CA THR A 71 -13.90 -0.93 -0.43
C THR A 71 -12.39 -1.12 -0.29
N ILE A 72 -11.61 -0.67 -1.28
CA ILE A 72 -10.17 -0.92 -1.38
C ILE A 72 -9.38 0.18 -0.67
N PHE A 73 -9.76 1.44 -0.86
CA PHE A 73 -9.00 2.61 -0.38
C PHE A 73 -9.75 3.41 0.70
N ASN A 74 -10.94 2.95 1.12
CA ASN A 74 -11.78 3.63 2.10
C ASN A 74 -12.07 5.11 1.76
N VAL A 75 -12.20 5.42 0.46
CA VAL A 75 -12.44 6.77 -0.04
C VAL A 75 -13.71 6.83 -0.90
N ARG A 76 -14.37 7.98 -0.91
CA ARG A 76 -15.35 8.35 -1.93
C ARG A 76 -14.75 9.46 -2.78
N ALA A 77 -14.69 9.27 -4.08
CA ALA A 77 -14.10 10.30 -4.93
C ALA A 77 -15.10 11.43 -5.14
N GLU A 78 -14.72 12.64 -4.72
CA GLU A 78 -15.48 13.87 -4.98
C GLU A 78 -14.86 14.69 -6.12
N LYS A 79 -13.67 14.28 -6.60
CA LYS A 79 -12.88 14.93 -7.65
C LYS A 79 -12.51 13.91 -8.74
N ASN A 80 -12.17 14.43 -9.93
CA ASN A 80 -11.82 13.63 -11.11
C ASN A 80 -10.51 12.84 -10.98
N ASN A 81 -9.63 13.21 -10.04
CA ASN A 81 -8.36 12.53 -9.80
C ASN A 81 -8.10 12.45 -8.30
N LEU A 82 -7.68 11.29 -7.82
CA LEU A 82 -7.15 11.09 -6.48
C LEU A 82 -5.68 10.70 -6.57
N ILE A 83 -4.89 11.10 -5.58
CA ILE A 83 -3.46 10.78 -5.50
C ILE A 83 -3.21 10.12 -4.17
N PHE A 84 -2.68 8.91 -4.18
CA PHE A 84 -2.25 8.21 -3.00
C PHE A 84 -0.75 8.01 -3.03
N LEU A 85 -0.13 8.04 -1.85
CA LEU A 85 1.19 7.49 -1.64
C LEU A 85 0.97 6.13 -0.97
N ILE A 86 1.57 5.05 -1.46
CA ILE A 86 1.26 3.70 -0.95
C ILE A 86 1.59 3.51 0.54
N GLU A 87 2.40 4.41 1.11
CA GLU A 87 2.78 4.43 2.52
C GLU A 87 1.79 5.22 3.41
N TYR A 88 0.87 5.98 2.80
CA TYR A 88 -0.06 6.83 3.52
C TYR A 88 -1.51 6.48 3.15
N PRO A 89 -2.41 6.35 4.15
CA PRO A 89 -3.80 5.95 3.89
C PRO A 89 -4.61 7.02 3.14
N CYS A 90 -4.05 8.22 2.97
CA CYS A 90 -4.81 9.41 2.58
C CYS A 90 -4.46 9.97 1.23
N THR A 91 -5.51 10.50 0.60
CA THR A 91 -5.39 11.28 -0.61
C THR A 91 -4.54 12.51 -0.35
N GLN A 92 -3.65 12.81 -1.28
CA GLN A 92 -2.80 13.99 -1.23
C GLN A 92 -3.44 15.11 -2.07
N ASP A 93 -3.55 16.31 -1.49
CA ASP A 93 -4.12 17.48 -2.17
C ASP A 93 -3.17 18.09 -3.22
N LYS A 94 -1.87 17.79 -3.14
CA LYS A 94 -0.86 18.29 -4.07
C LYS A 94 -0.56 17.25 -5.14
N THR A 95 -0.62 17.67 -6.40
CA THR A 95 0.02 16.98 -7.53
C THR A 95 1.49 16.79 -7.22
N VAL A 96 1.87 15.55 -6.89
CA VAL A 96 3.26 15.15 -6.66
C VAL A 96 3.96 15.15 -8.02
N TYR A 97 4.61 16.25 -8.37
CA TYR A 97 5.50 16.37 -9.52
C TYR A 97 6.85 16.92 -9.05
N GLN A 98 7.95 16.30 -9.51
CA GLN A 98 9.30 16.30 -8.91
C GLN A 98 10.07 17.63 -8.84
N ILE A 99 11.00 17.64 -7.85
CA ILE A 99 12.33 18.27 -7.71
C ILE A 99 12.42 19.80 -7.89
N ASP A 100 12.45 20.48 -6.74
CA ASP A 100 13.36 21.61 -6.44
C ASP A 100 13.45 21.77 -4.90
N GLY A 101 14.64 21.52 -4.34
CA GLY A 101 15.12 22.09 -3.07
C GLY A 101 14.49 21.69 -1.73
N ASN A 102 13.28 21.14 -1.66
CA ASN A 102 12.72 20.44 -0.49
C ASN A 102 11.44 19.74 -0.96
N TYR A 103 11.22 18.50 -0.49
CA TYR A 103 10.21 17.51 -0.94
C TYR A 103 10.69 16.56 -2.05
N VAL A 104 10.96 15.35 -1.58
CA VAL A 104 11.34 14.14 -2.32
C VAL A 104 10.12 13.69 -3.16
N VAL A 105 10.30 13.28 -4.42
CA VAL A 105 9.57 12.06 -4.83
C VAL A 105 10.21 10.99 -4.03
N SER A 106 9.63 10.80 -2.85
CA SER A 106 10.06 9.76 -1.98
C SER A 106 10.02 8.46 -2.77
N ASN A 107 10.79 7.50 -2.30
CA ASN A 107 10.68 6.12 -2.73
C ASN A 107 9.25 5.53 -2.52
N ASN A 108 8.22 6.34 -2.27
CA ASN A 108 6.89 5.99 -1.79
C ASN A 108 5.86 5.82 -2.93
N ASN A 109 6.33 5.57 -4.16
CA ASN A 109 5.55 5.07 -5.31
C ASN A 109 4.11 5.64 -5.41
N PRO A 110 3.93 6.89 -5.88
CA PRO A 110 2.60 7.50 -5.93
C PRO A 110 1.68 6.76 -6.91
N ILE A 111 0.46 6.47 -6.47
CA ILE A 111 -0.61 5.91 -7.28
C ILE A 111 -1.66 6.98 -7.52
N PHE A 112 -1.91 7.27 -8.78
CA PHE A 112 -2.98 8.15 -9.22
C PHE A 112 -4.19 7.29 -9.53
N ILE A 113 -5.37 7.75 -9.16
CA ILE A 113 -6.64 7.15 -9.52
C ILE A 113 -7.37 8.16 -10.38
N ASP A 114 -7.51 7.84 -11.66
CA ASP A 114 -8.35 8.59 -12.59
C ASP A 114 -9.80 8.12 -12.41
N THR A 115 -10.61 8.98 -11.81
CA THR A 115 -12.02 8.68 -11.51
C THR A 115 -12.95 9.10 -12.65
N LYS A 116 -12.43 9.80 -13.66
CA LYS A 116 -13.15 10.08 -14.91
C LYS A 116 -13.14 8.88 -15.84
N ASN A 117 -12.01 8.16 -15.92
CA ASN A 117 -11.84 7.00 -16.79
C ASN A 117 -11.80 5.65 -16.04
N ASN A 118 -11.94 5.67 -14.71
CA ASN A 118 -12.07 4.52 -13.82
C ASN A 118 -10.88 3.55 -13.84
N PHE A 119 -9.66 4.05 -13.64
CA PHE A 119 -8.46 3.21 -13.55
C PHE A 119 -7.36 3.87 -12.69
N LEU A 120 -6.33 3.10 -12.33
CA LEU A 120 -5.14 3.57 -11.63
C LEU A 120 -3.94 3.69 -12.56
N LEU A 121 -3.04 4.63 -12.29
CA LEU A 121 -1.80 4.84 -13.01
C LEU A 121 -0.70 5.42 -12.12
N GLU A 122 0.53 5.40 -12.63
CA GLU A 122 1.68 6.07 -12.02
C GLU A 122 2.06 7.30 -12.87
N PRO A 123 2.61 8.36 -12.27
CA PRO A 123 3.05 9.56 -12.98
C PRO A 123 4.42 9.32 -13.65
N LEU A 124 4.43 8.52 -14.71
CA LEU A 124 5.64 8.13 -15.44
C LEU A 124 6.00 9.12 -16.54
N PHE A 125 7.24 9.14 -17.03
CA PHE A 125 7.57 9.79 -18.30
C PHE A 125 7.17 8.91 -19.49
N ILE A 126 6.92 9.53 -20.65
CA ILE A 126 6.46 8.80 -21.85
C ILE A 126 7.48 7.72 -22.26
N PRO A 127 8.80 7.99 -22.29
CA PRO A 127 9.80 6.95 -22.58
C PRO A 127 9.82 5.78 -21.60
N GLN A 128 9.27 5.94 -20.38
CA GLN A 128 9.16 4.86 -19.40
C GLN A 128 7.94 3.95 -19.63
N LEU A 129 7.07 4.30 -20.57
CA LEU A 129 5.84 3.55 -20.85
C LEU A 129 5.82 2.98 -22.28
N ILE A 130 6.46 3.65 -23.23
CA ILE A 130 6.45 3.25 -24.64
C ILE A 130 7.85 3.24 -25.26
N ASP A 131 8.04 2.37 -26.26
CA ASP A 131 9.20 2.43 -27.15
C ASP A 131 9.10 3.65 -28.08
N TYR A 132 9.53 4.80 -27.57
CA TYR A 132 9.52 6.05 -28.33
C TYR A 132 10.50 6.03 -29.50
N LYS A 133 11.57 5.22 -29.46
CA LYS A 133 12.57 5.14 -30.54
C LYS A 133 11.93 4.62 -31.82
N SER A 134 11.10 3.58 -31.69
CA SER A 134 10.35 3.04 -32.83
C SER A 134 9.10 3.86 -33.17
N GLN A 135 8.39 4.40 -32.17
CA GLN A 135 7.10 5.05 -32.39
C GLN A 135 7.22 6.51 -32.85
N TYR A 136 8.28 7.21 -32.45
CA TYR A 136 8.55 8.62 -32.74
C TYR A 136 9.99 8.80 -33.25
N PRO A 137 10.35 8.24 -34.43
CA PRO A 137 11.73 8.25 -34.92
C PRO A 137 12.28 9.65 -35.17
N ALA A 138 11.42 10.63 -35.51
CA ALA A 138 11.82 12.02 -35.66
C ALA A 138 12.30 12.63 -34.32
N VAL A 139 11.60 12.36 -33.22
CA VAL A 139 12.00 12.80 -31.87
C VAL A 139 13.29 12.09 -31.44
N HIS A 140 13.40 10.80 -31.70
CA HIS A 140 14.64 10.06 -31.41
C HIS A 140 15.85 10.59 -32.21
N GLN A 141 15.63 11.08 -33.44
CA GLN A 141 16.70 11.71 -34.20
C GLN A 141 17.15 13.03 -33.56
N LYS A 142 16.23 13.87 -33.06
CA LYS A 142 16.55 15.11 -32.32
C LYS A 142 17.38 14.83 -31.06
N GLU A 143 17.11 13.73 -30.36
CA GLU A 143 17.86 13.34 -29.16
C GLU A 143 19.37 13.17 -29.42
N LYS A 144 19.75 12.73 -30.62
CA LYS A 144 21.15 12.57 -31.00
C LYS A 144 21.90 13.90 -31.06
N GLU A 145 21.18 14.99 -31.30
CA GLU A 145 21.71 16.36 -31.38
C GLU A 145 21.90 17.00 -29.99
N ILE A 146 21.33 16.41 -28.93
CA ILE A 146 21.51 16.88 -27.55
C ILE A 146 23.01 16.80 -27.18
N PRO A 147 23.60 17.88 -26.62
CA PRO A 147 25.00 17.86 -26.20
C PRO A 147 25.22 16.86 -25.06
N LYS A 148 26.47 16.42 -24.87
CA LYS A 148 26.82 15.50 -23.77
C LYS A 148 26.86 16.19 -22.41
N GLU A 149 27.12 17.49 -22.39
CA GLU A 149 27.31 18.30 -21.19
C GLU A 149 26.59 19.64 -21.36
N LYS A 150 26.16 20.23 -20.24
CA LYS A 150 25.68 21.62 -20.18
C LYS A 150 26.18 22.31 -18.91
N LEU A 151 26.15 23.63 -18.91
CA LEU A 151 26.46 24.45 -17.75
C LEU A 151 25.17 24.68 -16.93
N VAL A 152 25.18 24.29 -15.66
CA VAL A 152 24.10 24.55 -14.69
C VAL A 152 24.75 25.19 -13.45
N ASP A 153 24.29 26.37 -13.06
CA ASP A 153 24.81 27.12 -11.89
C ASP A 153 26.35 27.27 -11.84
N GLY A 154 26.98 27.37 -13.02
CA GLY A 154 28.44 27.51 -13.14
C GLY A 154 29.23 26.20 -13.09
N ALA A 155 28.56 25.05 -12.94
CA ALA A 155 29.15 23.72 -13.01
C ALA A 155 28.80 23.02 -14.34
N ASN A 156 29.75 22.26 -14.90
CA ASN A 156 29.46 21.37 -16.03
C ASN A 156 28.82 20.08 -15.50
N VAL A 157 27.67 19.74 -16.05
CA VAL A 157 26.94 18.51 -15.75
C VAL A 157 26.77 17.67 -17.01
N ASP A 158 26.93 16.35 -16.87
CA ASP A 158 26.67 15.39 -17.93
C ASP A 158 25.16 15.26 -18.14
N ILE A 159 24.70 15.27 -19.40
CA ILE A 159 23.32 14.95 -19.76
C ILE A 159 23.24 13.47 -20.11
N ILE A 160 22.44 12.74 -19.35
CA ILE A 160 22.12 11.34 -19.62
C ILE A 160 20.89 11.32 -20.52
N LYS A 161 21.04 10.81 -21.74
CA LYS A 161 19.94 10.71 -22.70
C LYS A 161 19.06 9.51 -22.35
N TRP A 162 17.78 9.59 -22.70
CA TRP A 162 16.87 8.44 -22.57
C TRP A 162 17.35 7.25 -23.40
N ALA A 163 17.94 7.52 -24.57
CA ALA A 163 18.46 6.48 -25.45
C ALA A 163 19.60 5.68 -24.82
N ASP A 164 20.35 6.27 -23.88
CA ASP A 164 21.53 5.70 -23.21
C ASP A 164 21.18 4.96 -21.91
N VAL A 165 19.90 4.99 -21.48
CA VAL A 165 19.41 4.22 -20.34
C VAL A 165 19.39 2.73 -20.72
N LYS A 166 20.34 1.96 -20.18
CA LYS A 166 20.57 0.55 -20.52
C LYS A 166 19.33 -0.32 -20.39
N ASP A 167 18.59 -0.13 -19.30
CA ASP A 167 17.47 -1.01 -18.92
C ASP A 167 16.10 -0.40 -19.29
N LEU A 168 16.06 0.58 -20.20
CA LEU A 168 14.83 1.29 -20.55
C LEU A 168 13.71 0.36 -21.02
N ASN A 169 14.04 -0.65 -21.83
CA ASN A 169 13.06 -1.63 -22.32
C ASN A 169 12.49 -2.48 -21.17
N GLU A 170 13.30 -2.82 -20.17
CA GLU A 170 12.87 -3.56 -18.98
C GLU A 170 12.00 -2.68 -18.08
N ILE A 171 12.35 -1.40 -17.92
CA ILE A 171 11.53 -0.40 -17.22
C ILE A 171 10.16 -0.28 -17.90
N GLN A 172 10.14 -0.12 -19.22
CA GLN A 172 8.89 -0.05 -20.01
C GLN A 172 8.04 -1.31 -19.85
N PHE A 173 8.66 -2.49 -19.95
CA PHE A 173 7.95 -3.75 -19.76
C PHE A 173 7.35 -3.84 -18.36
N THR A 174 8.15 -3.58 -17.33
CA THR A 174 7.74 -3.65 -15.92
C THR A 174 6.59 -2.68 -15.63
N ASN A 175 6.72 -1.43 -16.07
CA ASN A 175 5.69 -0.41 -15.88
C ASN A 175 4.37 -0.78 -16.56
N ASN A 176 4.45 -1.29 -17.80
CA ASN A 176 3.27 -1.77 -18.51
C ASN A 176 2.61 -2.95 -17.78
N GLN A 177 3.39 -3.93 -17.33
CA GLN A 177 2.85 -5.08 -16.60
C GLN A 177 2.21 -4.66 -15.28
N ARG A 178 2.83 -3.76 -14.51
CA ARG A 178 2.26 -3.19 -13.29
C ARG A 178 0.94 -2.48 -13.56
N LEU A 179 0.91 -1.57 -14.54
CA LEU A 179 -0.30 -0.86 -14.95
C LEU A 179 -1.43 -1.85 -15.27
N ILE A 180 -1.14 -2.88 -16.08
CA ILE A 180 -2.13 -3.89 -16.51
C ILE A 180 -2.61 -4.74 -15.33
N HIS A 181 -1.69 -5.34 -14.57
CA HIS A 181 -2.04 -6.31 -13.55
C HIS A 181 -2.71 -5.67 -12.34
N ARG A 182 -2.26 -4.49 -11.89
CA ARG A 182 -2.91 -3.76 -10.81
C ARG A 182 -4.37 -3.44 -11.15
N ASN A 183 -4.62 -2.86 -12.33
CA ASN A 183 -5.97 -2.51 -12.77
C ASN A 183 -6.87 -3.72 -12.95
N LYS A 184 -6.37 -4.78 -13.61
CA LYS A 184 -7.14 -6.02 -13.81
C LYS A 184 -7.46 -6.73 -12.50
N TYR A 185 -6.54 -6.71 -11.55
CA TYR A 185 -6.78 -7.28 -10.22
C TYR A 185 -7.87 -6.51 -9.49
N LEU A 186 -7.72 -5.19 -9.34
CA LEU A 186 -8.63 -4.38 -8.53
C LEU A 186 -10.02 -4.21 -9.16
N PHE A 187 -10.09 -4.00 -10.47
CA PHE A 187 -11.33 -3.56 -11.12
C PHE A 187 -11.95 -4.61 -12.04
N ASN A 188 -11.26 -5.69 -12.39
CA ASN A 188 -11.82 -6.77 -13.22
C ASN A 188 -11.77 -8.15 -12.53
N ASP A 189 -11.35 -8.21 -11.27
CA ASP A 189 -11.32 -9.41 -10.44
C ASP A 189 -10.54 -10.59 -11.09
N VAL A 190 -9.51 -10.25 -11.88
CA VAL A 190 -8.69 -11.24 -12.61
C VAL A 190 -7.68 -11.88 -11.65
N LYS A 191 -7.97 -13.11 -11.19
CA LYS A 191 -7.13 -13.86 -10.25
C LYS A 191 -5.70 -14.09 -10.72
N ALA A 192 -5.49 -14.29 -12.03
CA ALA A 192 -4.13 -14.45 -12.59
C ALA A 192 -3.26 -13.20 -12.36
N SER A 193 -3.86 -12.01 -12.32
CA SER A 193 -3.14 -10.78 -11.99
C SER A 193 -2.68 -10.74 -10.55
N LEU A 194 -3.49 -11.22 -9.60
CA LEU A 194 -3.04 -11.36 -8.21
C LEU A 194 -1.83 -12.29 -8.12
N THR A 195 -1.85 -13.44 -8.82
CA THR A 195 -0.70 -14.35 -8.86
C THR A 195 0.55 -13.66 -9.40
N TRP A 196 0.44 -12.91 -10.50
CA TRP A 196 1.58 -12.17 -11.05
C TRP A 196 2.11 -11.11 -10.09
N LEU A 197 1.22 -10.33 -9.46
CA LEU A 197 1.59 -9.25 -8.52
C LEU A 197 2.31 -9.79 -7.28
N LYS A 198 1.97 -10.98 -6.78
CA LYS A 198 2.66 -11.62 -5.64
C LYS A 198 4.16 -11.83 -5.86
N PHE A 199 4.61 -11.93 -7.11
CA PHE A 199 6.03 -12.11 -7.43
C PHE A 199 6.70 -10.82 -7.90
N ASN A 200 5.96 -9.90 -8.53
CA ASN A 200 6.54 -8.77 -9.26
C ASN A 200 6.22 -7.39 -8.64
N ASP A 201 5.30 -7.33 -7.68
CA ASP A 201 4.79 -6.06 -7.13
C ASP A 201 4.25 -6.21 -5.70
N LYS A 202 5.09 -6.80 -4.84
CA LYS A 202 4.72 -7.13 -3.45
C LYS A 202 4.37 -5.90 -2.64
N LEU A 203 5.13 -4.82 -2.78
CA LEU A 203 4.91 -3.57 -2.04
C LEU A 203 3.52 -2.99 -2.30
N PHE A 204 3.04 -3.06 -3.55
CA PHE A 204 1.67 -2.66 -3.87
C PHE A 204 0.63 -3.55 -3.19
N LEU A 205 0.78 -4.88 -3.24
CA LEU A 205 -0.16 -5.78 -2.58
C LEU A 205 -0.16 -5.61 -1.06
N GLU A 206 1.02 -5.43 -0.47
CA GLU A 206 1.16 -5.20 0.96
C GLU A 206 0.51 -3.88 1.39
N SER A 207 0.65 -2.80 0.61
CA SER A 207 0.02 -1.52 0.95
C SER A 207 -1.50 -1.56 0.91
N LEU A 208 -2.12 -2.36 0.03
CA LEU A 208 -3.57 -2.58 0.03
C LEU A 208 -4.07 -3.04 1.40
N VAL A 209 -3.33 -3.93 2.08
CA VAL A 209 -3.70 -4.42 3.41
C VAL A 209 -3.17 -3.51 4.52
N LYS A 210 -1.86 -3.25 4.53
CA LYS A 210 -1.15 -2.59 5.64
C LYS A 210 -1.44 -1.09 5.74
N THR A 211 -1.73 -0.45 4.61
CA THR A 211 -2.00 0.99 4.54
C THR A 211 -3.50 1.24 4.42
N PHE A 212 -4.16 0.57 3.47
CA PHE A 212 -5.55 0.88 3.13
C PHE A 212 -6.59 0.00 3.85
N GLY A 213 -6.16 -1.06 4.56
CA GLY A 213 -7.07 -1.95 5.28
C GLY A 213 -7.98 -2.80 4.39
N TYR A 214 -7.54 -3.11 3.17
CA TYR A 214 -8.29 -3.97 2.25
C TYR A 214 -8.16 -5.45 2.63
N THR A 215 -8.98 -5.89 3.59
CA THR A 215 -8.94 -7.26 4.16
C THR A 215 -9.94 -8.23 3.51
N LYS A 216 -10.83 -7.75 2.63
CA LYS A 216 -11.90 -8.57 2.05
C LYS A 216 -11.42 -9.68 1.11
N ASP A 217 -10.26 -9.52 0.47
CA ASP A 217 -9.66 -10.58 -0.35
C ASP A 217 -8.81 -11.50 0.55
N LYS A 218 -9.38 -12.65 0.90
CA LYS A 218 -8.71 -13.67 1.73
C LYS A 218 -7.37 -14.14 1.16
N SER A 219 -7.21 -14.24 -0.16
CA SER A 219 -5.97 -14.71 -0.78
C SER A 219 -4.86 -13.66 -0.72
N LEU A 220 -5.24 -12.39 -0.82
CA LEU A 220 -4.35 -11.25 -0.57
C LEU A 220 -3.97 -11.20 0.91
N LEU A 221 -4.95 -11.23 1.81
CA LEU A 221 -4.73 -11.12 3.25
C LEU A 221 -3.82 -12.24 3.77
N THR A 222 -4.05 -13.48 3.33
CA THR A 222 -3.19 -14.63 3.65
C THR A 222 -1.75 -14.41 3.19
N PHE A 223 -1.56 -13.88 1.98
CA PHE A 223 -0.23 -13.59 1.45
C PHE A 223 0.48 -12.51 2.26
N VAL A 224 -0.20 -11.42 2.59
CA VAL A 224 0.38 -10.31 3.37
C VAL A 224 0.68 -10.74 4.80
N LEU A 225 -0.22 -11.46 5.46
CA LEU A 225 0.00 -11.97 6.82
C LEU A 225 1.25 -12.87 6.88
N ARG A 226 1.38 -13.81 5.94
CA ARG A 226 2.55 -14.70 5.82
C ARG A 226 3.87 -13.96 5.69
N ASN A 227 3.89 -12.84 4.98
CA ASN A 227 5.10 -12.05 4.80
C ASN A 227 5.38 -11.10 5.97
N SER A 228 4.40 -10.86 6.85
CA SER A 228 4.47 -9.79 7.86
C SER A 228 4.58 -10.31 9.28
N TYR A 229 4.04 -11.49 9.61
CA TYR A 229 3.86 -11.93 11.00
C TYR A 229 5.16 -12.02 11.82
N LYS A 230 6.32 -12.27 11.18
CA LYS A 230 7.61 -12.38 11.88
C LYS A 230 8.20 -11.02 12.31
N ASN A 231 7.70 -9.92 11.77
CA ASN A 231 8.10 -8.58 12.15
C ASN A 231 6.92 -7.92 12.86
N ILE A 232 7.07 -7.61 14.15
CA ILE A 232 5.98 -7.09 14.99
C ILE A 232 5.44 -5.75 14.45
N ASP A 233 6.30 -4.88 13.92
CA ASP A 233 5.88 -3.59 13.33
C ASP A 233 5.07 -3.79 12.04
N GLU A 234 5.38 -4.82 11.26
CA GLU A 234 4.63 -5.16 10.05
C GLU A 234 3.34 -5.93 10.36
N LEU A 235 3.36 -6.80 11.38
CA LEU A 235 2.18 -7.51 11.87
C LEU A 235 1.14 -6.54 12.43
N GLN A 236 1.57 -5.53 13.20
CA GLN A 236 0.68 -4.49 13.73
C GLN A 236 -0.18 -3.87 12.63
N LYS A 237 0.43 -3.49 11.50
CA LYS A 237 -0.25 -2.88 10.34
C LYS A 237 -1.26 -3.82 9.67
N VAL A 238 -1.17 -5.13 9.91
CA VAL A 238 -2.13 -6.12 9.41
C VAL A 238 -3.27 -6.31 10.41
N LEU A 239 -3.00 -6.28 11.71
CA LEU A 239 -4.00 -6.48 12.77
C LEU A 239 -5.03 -5.34 12.86
N TRP A 240 -4.60 -4.11 12.57
CA TRP A 240 -5.47 -2.94 12.51
C TRP A 240 -4.86 -1.85 11.64
N ASN A 241 -5.69 -0.91 11.18
CA ASN A 241 -5.25 0.24 10.37
C ASN A 241 -5.78 1.56 10.92
N GLU A 242 -4.96 2.60 10.84
CA GLU A 242 -5.40 3.99 11.02
C GLU A 242 -5.93 4.53 9.69
N ARG A 243 -7.11 5.15 9.73
CA ARG A 243 -7.77 5.80 8.60
C ARG A 243 -7.40 7.28 8.55
N CYS A 244 -7.80 7.95 7.47
CA CYS A 244 -7.49 9.37 7.26
C CYS A 244 -8.09 10.34 8.25
N ASN A 245 -9.20 9.96 8.87
CA ASN A 245 -9.82 10.72 9.94
C ASN A 245 -9.30 10.30 11.32
N GLU A 246 -8.14 9.62 11.38
CA GLU A 246 -7.51 9.08 12.59
C GLU A 246 -8.33 7.97 13.29
N ASP A 247 -9.38 7.45 12.64
CA ASP A 247 -10.09 6.28 13.14
C ASP A 247 -9.20 5.04 13.03
N ILE A 248 -9.10 4.26 14.11
CA ILE A 248 -8.36 3.00 14.12
C ILE A 248 -9.34 1.84 14.03
N ILE A 249 -9.12 0.94 13.07
CA ILE A 249 -10.04 -0.16 12.77
C ILE A 249 -9.35 -1.50 12.99
N PHE A 250 -9.99 -2.33 13.80
CA PHE A 250 -9.64 -3.73 13.97
C PHE A 250 -9.96 -4.57 12.74
N ASN A 251 -8.99 -5.35 12.26
CA ASN A 251 -9.15 -6.22 11.09
C ASN A 251 -9.54 -7.63 11.52
N LYS A 252 -10.85 -7.85 11.75
CA LYS A 252 -11.37 -9.16 12.16
C LYS A 252 -10.99 -10.28 11.19
N GLU A 253 -10.99 -10.00 9.89
CA GLU A 253 -10.72 -10.99 8.85
C GLU A 253 -9.32 -11.63 8.98
N VAL A 254 -8.38 -10.97 9.65
CA VAL A 254 -7.05 -11.55 9.95
C VAL A 254 -7.20 -12.80 10.81
N PHE A 255 -8.08 -12.76 11.80
CA PHE A 255 -8.33 -13.88 12.71
C PHE A 255 -9.12 -15.00 12.03
N ASP A 256 -10.00 -14.65 11.09
CA ASP A 256 -10.64 -15.64 10.23
C ASP A 256 -9.56 -16.40 9.42
N VAL A 257 -8.60 -15.69 8.81
CA VAL A 257 -7.45 -16.30 8.11
C VAL A 257 -6.56 -17.15 9.03
N ILE A 258 -6.24 -16.67 10.24
CA ILE A 258 -5.43 -17.44 11.20
C ILE A 258 -6.17 -18.74 11.59
N SER A 259 -7.47 -18.67 11.84
CA SER A 259 -8.27 -19.83 12.26
C SER A 259 -8.34 -20.94 11.20
N GLU A 260 -8.22 -20.58 9.93
CA GLU A 260 -8.30 -21.48 8.77
C GLU A 260 -6.92 -21.91 8.23
N ALA A 261 -5.82 -21.36 8.77
CA ALA A 261 -4.47 -21.71 8.35
C ALA A 261 -4.08 -23.15 8.79
N GLN A 262 -2.96 -23.66 8.27
CA GLN A 262 -2.44 -24.96 8.71
C GLN A 262 -2.03 -24.90 10.18
N GLU A 263 -2.13 -26.02 10.91
CA GLU A 263 -1.94 -26.08 12.37
C GLU A 263 -0.68 -25.34 12.85
N GLN A 264 0.47 -25.62 12.23
CA GLN A 264 1.73 -24.95 12.56
C GLN A 264 1.71 -23.44 12.23
N ASP A 265 1.13 -23.04 11.09
CA ASP A 265 0.97 -21.62 10.74
C ASP A 265 0.12 -20.90 11.79
N GLN A 266 -0.92 -21.56 12.33
CA GLN A 266 -1.76 -20.96 13.37
C GLN A 266 -0.96 -20.68 14.64
N ILE A 267 -0.22 -21.68 15.12
CA ILE A 267 0.64 -21.55 16.32
C ILE A 267 1.66 -20.42 16.11
N ASP A 268 2.28 -20.37 14.94
CA ASP A 268 3.27 -19.35 14.61
C ASP A 268 2.66 -17.93 14.58
N TYR A 269 1.47 -17.76 13.99
CA TYR A 269 0.76 -16.48 14.01
C TYR A 269 0.33 -16.08 15.41
N LEU A 270 -0.21 -17.02 16.18
CA LEU A 270 -0.66 -16.80 17.55
C LEU A 270 0.50 -16.36 18.46
N ARG A 271 1.68 -16.99 18.34
CA ARG A 271 2.88 -16.54 19.07
C ARG A 271 3.27 -15.12 18.72
N ALA A 272 3.29 -14.78 17.43
CA ALA A 272 3.59 -13.42 16.99
C ALA A 272 2.54 -12.39 17.48
N VAL A 273 1.26 -12.77 17.56
CA VAL A 273 0.21 -11.93 18.14
C VAL A 273 0.40 -11.75 19.64
N SER A 274 0.80 -12.79 20.37
CA SER A 274 1.18 -12.68 21.79
C SER A 274 2.34 -11.70 21.98
N ASP A 275 3.40 -11.82 21.18
CA ASP A 275 4.54 -10.89 21.22
C ASP A 275 4.12 -9.44 20.92
N TYR A 276 3.21 -9.26 19.97
CA TYR A 276 2.61 -7.96 19.69
C TYR A 276 1.85 -7.39 20.90
N LEU A 277 0.99 -8.19 21.55
CA LEU A 277 0.26 -7.76 22.75
C LEU A 277 1.22 -7.37 23.89
N VAL A 278 2.31 -8.11 24.10
CA VAL A 278 3.33 -7.77 25.12
C VAL A 278 3.99 -6.43 24.77
N LYS A 279 4.40 -6.23 23.52
CA LYS A 279 5.02 -4.97 23.07
C LYS A 279 4.07 -3.79 23.24
N GLU A 280 2.83 -3.95 22.80
CA GLU A 280 1.86 -2.87 22.74
C GLU A 280 1.35 -2.44 24.12
N THR A 281 1.20 -3.40 25.05
CA THR A 281 0.83 -3.11 26.43
C THR A 281 1.93 -2.40 27.20
N GLY A 282 3.20 -2.71 26.91
CA GLY A 282 4.36 -2.03 27.49
C GLY A 282 4.74 -0.70 26.80
N ASN A 283 4.17 -0.40 25.64
CA ASN A 283 4.45 0.83 24.90
C ASN A 283 3.47 1.95 25.27
N ASN A 284 3.99 3.16 25.49
CA ASN A 284 3.22 4.39 25.76
C ASN A 284 3.35 5.42 24.63
N ASN A 285 3.93 5.04 23.49
CA ASN A 285 4.15 5.88 22.32
C ASN A 285 3.67 5.20 21.02
N SER A 286 2.53 4.54 21.09
CA SER A 286 1.81 3.93 19.96
C SER A 286 0.67 4.84 19.47
N PRO A 287 0.25 4.74 18.19
CA PRO A 287 -0.99 5.36 17.73
C PRO A 287 -2.22 5.00 18.58
N LEU A 288 -2.25 3.81 19.20
CA LEU A 288 -3.34 3.40 20.11
C LEU A 288 -3.37 4.23 21.40
N ASP A 289 -2.24 4.77 21.85
CA ASP A 289 -2.14 5.55 23.09
C ASP A 289 -2.83 6.92 23.00
N LYS A 290 -3.21 7.35 21.79
CA LYS A 290 -4.00 8.58 21.59
C LYS A 290 -5.32 8.55 22.39
N LYS A 291 -5.94 7.38 22.55
CA LYS A 291 -7.19 7.20 23.31
C LYS A 291 -7.21 5.82 24.00
N SER A 292 -7.22 5.82 25.33
CA SER A 292 -7.24 4.59 26.15
C SER A 292 -8.37 3.63 25.78
N SER A 293 -9.57 4.14 25.46
CA SER A 293 -10.71 3.31 25.05
C SER A 293 -10.48 2.58 23.73
N ILE A 294 -9.80 3.22 22.76
CA ILE A 294 -9.43 2.60 21.48
C ILE A 294 -8.36 1.54 21.71
N LYS A 295 -7.33 1.83 22.51
CA LYS A 295 -6.31 0.84 22.88
C LYS A 295 -6.94 -0.40 23.51
N ALA A 296 -7.82 -0.19 24.48
CA ALA A 296 -8.56 -1.29 25.12
C ALA A 296 -9.38 -2.08 24.10
N GLU A 297 -10.12 -1.41 23.21
CA GLU A 297 -10.93 -2.10 22.20
C GLU A 297 -10.10 -2.96 21.25
N ILE A 298 -9.03 -2.41 20.69
CA ILE A 298 -8.17 -3.10 19.73
C ILE A 298 -7.48 -4.29 20.41
N LEU A 299 -6.82 -4.09 21.55
CA LEU A 299 -6.11 -5.17 22.23
C LEU A 299 -7.05 -6.21 22.83
N GLY A 300 -8.19 -5.79 23.36
CA GLY A 300 -9.23 -6.68 23.87
C GLY A 300 -9.77 -7.60 22.76
N LYS A 301 -10.07 -7.05 21.57
CA LYS A 301 -10.51 -7.86 20.42
C LYS A 301 -9.41 -8.80 19.92
N ILE A 302 -8.17 -8.32 19.80
CA ILE A 302 -7.02 -9.17 19.42
C ILE A 302 -6.87 -10.33 20.40
N ALA A 303 -6.85 -10.05 21.70
CA ALA A 303 -6.72 -11.07 22.73
C ALA A 303 -7.90 -12.06 22.72
N TYR A 304 -9.14 -11.56 22.56
CA TYR A 304 -10.32 -12.40 22.46
C TYR A 304 -10.24 -13.40 21.31
N TYR A 305 -10.06 -12.92 20.08
CA TYR A 305 -10.04 -13.82 18.91
C TYR A 305 -8.84 -14.76 18.95
N SER A 306 -7.67 -14.30 19.42
CA SER A 306 -6.50 -15.17 19.61
C SER A 306 -6.76 -16.26 20.64
N THR A 307 -7.44 -15.94 21.75
CA THR A 307 -7.82 -16.91 22.79
C THR A 307 -8.73 -18.00 22.23
N LYS A 308 -9.76 -17.62 21.46
CA LYS A 308 -10.67 -18.59 20.82
C LYS A 308 -9.95 -19.52 19.85
N ILE A 309 -8.97 -19.02 19.09
CA ILE A 309 -8.19 -19.85 18.16
C ILE A 309 -7.14 -20.68 18.91
N GLY A 310 -6.55 -20.12 19.96
CA GLY A 310 -5.50 -20.75 20.77
C GLY A 310 -5.98 -21.90 21.67
N GLU A 311 -7.28 -22.00 21.92
CA GLU A 311 -7.90 -23.08 22.71
C GLU A 311 -7.46 -24.47 22.23
N LYS A 312 -7.49 -24.71 20.92
CA LYS A 312 -7.09 -26.00 20.33
C LYS A 312 -5.58 -26.27 20.35
N HIS A 313 -4.77 -25.29 20.74
CA HIS A 313 -3.31 -25.33 20.73
C HIS A 313 -2.70 -25.22 22.14
N ASN A 314 -3.51 -25.36 23.20
CA ASN A 314 -3.11 -25.12 24.59
C ASN A 314 -2.59 -23.69 24.87
N MET A 315 -3.05 -22.70 24.09
CA MET A 315 -2.70 -21.28 24.22
C MET A 315 -3.87 -20.44 24.75
N TYR A 316 -4.86 -21.08 25.38
CA TYR A 316 -6.10 -20.41 25.82
C TYR A 316 -5.84 -19.28 26.84
N TYR A 317 -4.80 -19.39 27.66
CA TYR A 317 -4.47 -18.41 28.70
C TYR A 317 -3.40 -17.39 28.27
N ASP A 318 -2.87 -17.48 27.04
CA ASP A 318 -1.66 -16.76 26.65
C ASP A 318 -1.92 -15.29 26.30
N PHE A 319 -3.15 -14.90 25.99
CA PHE A 319 -3.43 -13.57 25.42
C PHE A 319 -4.02 -12.59 26.44
N PHE A 320 -5.15 -12.92 27.05
CA PHE A 320 -5.81 -12.01 27.99
C PHE A 320 -5.04 -11.84 29.29
N SER A 321 -4.22 -12.82 29.69
CA SER A 321 -3.32 -12.71 30.84
C SER A 321 -2.30 -11.56 30.69
N ILE A 322 -1.90 -11.24 29.44
CA ILE A 322 -1.02 -10.09 29.14
C ILE A 322 -1.71 -8.79 29.57
N LEU A 323 -2.97 -8.60 29.17
CA LEU A 323 -3.77 -7.42 29.54
C LEU A 323 -4.13 -7.41 31.03
N GLY A 324 -4.36 -8.58 31.63
CA GLY A 324 -4.80 -8.76 33.01
C GLY A 324 -3.73 -8.57 34.10
N SER A 325 -2.47 -8.34 33.71
CA SER A 325 -1.38 -8.10 34.66
C SER A 325 -1.65 -6.86 35.56
N ARG A 326 -1.31 -6.98 36.86
CA ARG A 326 -2.02 -6.40 38.02
C ARG A 326 -2.43 -4.91 38.02
N GLU A 327 -1.80 -4.04 37.23
CA GLU A 327 -2.17 -2.60 37.14
C GLU A 327 -2.92 -2.25 35.84
N GLY A 328 -2.58 -2.88 34.71
CA GLY A 328 -3.28 -2.69 33.43
C GLY A 328 -4.64 -3.40 33.38
N GLY A 329 -4.76 -4.54 34.06
CA GLY A 329 -5.96 -5.38 34.02
C GLY A 329 -7.23 -4.66 34.48
N ALA A 330 -7.14 -3.83 35.54
CA ALA A 330 -8.27 -3.06 36.03
C ALA A 330 -8.71 -1.97 35.04
N GLN A 331 -7.75 -1.30 34.39
CA GLN A 331 -8.02 -0.25 33.40
C GLN A 331 -8.68 -0.83 32.14
N TYR A 332 -8.15 -1.93 31.60
CA TYR A 332 -8.76 -2.63 30.47
C TYR A 332 -10.16 -3.15 30.82
N GLU A 333 -10.34 -3.76 32.00
CA GLU A 333 -11.64 -4.25 32.45
C GLU A 333 -12.70 -3.13 32.56
N GLU A 334 -12.32 -1.94 33.04
CA GLU A 334 -13.22 -0.78 33.10
C GLU A 334 -13.69 -0.37 31.70
N GLU A 335 -12.78 -0.25 30.73
CA GLU A 335 -13.11 0.09 29.35
C GLU A 335 -13.97 -1.00 28.68
N PHE A 336 -13.68 -2.28 28.93
CA PHE A 336 -14.49 -3.39 28.43
C PHE A 336 -15.93 -3.32 28.94
N LYS A 337 -16.12 -3.03 30.24
CA LYS A 337 -17.45 -2.87 30.85
C LYS A 337 -18.19 -1.67 30.27
N LYS A 338 -17.53 -0.51 30.15
CA LYS A 338 -18.11 0.71 29.56
C LYS A 338 -18.62 0.46 28.13
N ALA A 339 -17.87 -0.29 27.35
CA ALA A 339 -18.22 -0.65 25.98
C ALA A 339 -19.17 -1.85 25.86
N ASN A 340 -19.73 -2.35 26.97
CA ASN A 340 -20.55 -3.57 27.01
C ASN A 340 -19.89 -4.75 26.28
N TYR A 341 -18.59 -4.94 26.53
CA TYR A 341 -17.73 -5.96 25.93
C TYR A 341 -17.82 -5.99 24.39
N TYR A 342 -17.96 -4.81 23.79
CA TYR A 342 -18.02 -4.58 22.35
C TYR A 342 -19.13 -5.35 21.63
N GLY A 343 -20.17 -5.78 22.36
CA GLY A 343 -21.27 -6.58 21.84
C GLY A 343 -20.90 -8.03 21.48
N ILE A 344 -19.73 -8.52 21.92
CA ILE A 344 -19.28 -9.90 21.68
C ILE A 344 -19.81 -10.80 22.81
N SER A 345 -20.63 -11.80 22.44
CA SER A 345 -21.49 -12.55 23.37
C SER A 345 -20.80 -13.19 24.56
N ASP A 346 -19.66 -13.83 24.35
CA ASP A 346 -18.90 -14.59 25.35
C ASP A 346 -17.60 -13.89 25.76
N PHE A 347 -17.34 -12.67 25.27
CA PHE A 347 -16.11 -11.93 25.59
C PHE A 347 -15.90 -11.77 27.09
N LYS A 348 -16.96 -11.39 27.83
CA LYS A 348 -16.90 -11.25 29.29
C LYS A 348 -16.42 -12.54 29.96
N ASN A 349 -17.01 -13.68 29.57
CA ASN A 349 -16.70 -14.97 30.18
C ASN A 349 -15.25 -15.36 29.88
N VAL A 350 -14.82 -15.22 28.62
CA VAL A 350 -13.45 -15.53 28.21
C VAL A 350 -12.45 -14.63 28.95
N TRP A 351 -12.72 -13.32 29.07
CA TRP A 351 -11.90 -12.39 29.85
C TRP A 351 -11.78 -12.82 31.32
N GLU A 352 -12.92 -13.06 31.98
CA GLU A 352 -12.94 -13.41 33.42
C GLU A 352 -12.19 -14.71 33.71
N GLU A 353 -12.29 -15.69 32.82
CA GLU A 353 -11.61 -16.99 32.94
C GLU A 353 -10.10 -16.91 32.71
N THR A 354 -9.66 -16.11 31.73
CA THR A 354 -8.28 -16.20 31.20
C THR A 354 -7.33 -15.08 31.66
N ARG A 355 -7.86 -13.96 32.16
CA ARG A 355 -7.07 -12.77 32.55
C ARG A 355 -6.02 -12.99 33.63
N THR A 356 -6.08 -14.09 34.38
CA THR A 356 -5.11 -14.40 35.46
C THR A 356 -4.12 -15.51 35.10
N GLY A 357 -4.10 -15.99 33.84
CA GLY A 357 -3.09 -16.94 33.36
C GLY A 357 -3.34 -18.41 33.70
N GLY A 358 -4.56 -18.79 34.08
CA GLY A 358 -4.91 -20.14 34.50
C GLY A 358 -4.39 -20.41 35.93
N VAL A 359 -5.28 -20.78 36.84
CA VAL A 359 -4.86 -21.21 38.17
C VAL A 359 -4.35 -22.64 38.03
N SER A 360 -3.05 -22.89 38.27
CA SER A 360 -2.62 -24.24 38.61
C SER A 360 -3.39 -24.65 39.87
N GLY A 361 -4.33 -25.58 39.70
CA GLY A 361 -5.09 -26.11 40.82
C GLY A 361 -4.14 -26.68 41.88
N PRO A 362 -4.45 -26.52 43.18
CA PRO A 362 -3.63 -27.11 44.23
C PRO A 362 -3.64 -28.64 44.07
N GLY A 363 -2.49 -29.24 43.71
CA GLY A 363 -2.35 -30.70 43.60
C GLY A 363 -1.59 -31.24 42.39
N MET A 364 -0.91 -30.41 41.59
CA MET A 364 0.09 -30.90 40.61
C MET A 364 1.51 -30.62 41.11
N GLU A 365 1.98 -31.46 42.03
CA GLU A 365 3.39 -31.82 42.24
C GLU A 365 3.52 -33.35 42.16
#